data_AF-A0A7W0FB74-F1
#
_entry.id   AF-A0A7W0FB74-F1
#
_cell.length_a   1.000
_cell.length_b   1.000
_cell.length_c   1.000
_cell.angle_alpha   90.00
_cell.angle_beta   90.00
_cell.angle_gamma   90.00
#
_symmetry.space_group_name_H-M   'P 1'
#
loop_
_entity.id
_entity.type
_entity.pdbx_description
1 polymer ?
#
loop_
_entity_poly.entity_id
_entity_poly.type
_entity_poly.pdbx_seq_one_letter_code
_entity_poly.pdbx_strand_id
1 'polypeptide(L)'
;MISQQLNIYGQTIPTIPKTEGIKYAGSKLKMLPYILGILNDLEGVKNVLDGFSGSTRVSQAFAQLGYNTTSSDIAMWSEVLATCYLRSSKSNEFYQKIIDHLNNLKGYDGWYTEHYGAELSGTKRPFQAKNTRKLDAIRDEIENLSLEWADKCMILTSLIYALDSVDSTLGHYVSYLSEWSSRSHKDMVMKLPHRFECTGETKVIRGDIFESISNNEFDFVYFDPPYGSNNEKMPPSRVRYASYYHIWTTIINHDKPIVFGKANRREDSRDQVSASVFEEFRKDESGSFIAMQALRSLIQKTKSRYILLSYSSGGRTTKQELNDIINESGKLLKAIEIDYKKNVMGNMRWTNEWINSNGKHHEYLFLMEKKKSLPNRAKLIVSPAATRKLKIVQKPPKGAKFHEHASV
;
A
#
# COMPACT_ATOMS: atom_id res chain seq x y z
N MET A 1 21.77 -8.70 -4.18
CA MET A 1 21.63 -10.17 -4.04
C MET A 1 20.83 -10.43 -2.78
N ILE A 2 19.64 -11.02 -2.91
CA ILE A 2 18.82 -11.42 -1.76
C ILE A 2 19.59 -12.46 -0.96
N SER A 3 19.76 -12.28 0.35
CA SER A 3 20.32 -13.32 1.23
C SER A 3 19.39 -14.54 1.16
N GLN A 4 19.90 -15.68 0.71
CA GLN A 4 19.12 -16.91 0.55
C GLN A 4 19.29 -17.80 1.77
N GLN A 5 18.18 -18.29 2.33
CA GLN A 5 18.18 -19.38 3.31
C GLN A 5 17.70 -20.66 2.62
N LEU A 6 18.35 -21.78 2.89
CA LEU A 6 17.87 -23.08 2.42
C LEU A 6 16.80 -23.59 3.40
N ASN A 7 15.65 -24.00 2.88
CA ASN A 7 14.69 -24.75 3.69
C ASN A 7 15.14 -26.21 3.88
N ILE A 8 14.40 -26.95 4.69
CA ILE A 8 14.66 -28.38 4.96
C ILE A 8 14.61 -29.27 3.71
N TYR A 9 14.13 -28.75 2.58
CA TYR A 9 14.06 -29.42 1.27
C TYR A 9 15.12 -28.91 0.28
N GLY A 10 16.08 -28.10 0.73
CA GLY A 10 17.14 -27.54 -0.13
C GLY A 10 16.68 -26.45 -1.11
N GLN A 11 15.48 -25.90 -0.94
CA GLN A 11 15.01 -24.77 -1.75
C GLN A 11 15.44 -23.44 -1.10
N THR A 12 15.93 -22.52 -1.92
CA THR A 12 16.28 -21.16 -1.52
C THR A 12 15.01 -20.36 -1.23
N ILE A 13 14.77 -20.08 0.05
CA ILE A 13 13.75 -19.13 0.51
C ILE A 13 14.42 -17.76 0.67
N PRO A 14 13.82 -16.68 0.16
CA PRO A 14 14.27 -15.33 0.47
C PRO A 14 14.33 -15.12 1.99
N THR A 15 15.45 -14.65 2.52
CA THR A 15 15.49 -14.20 3.93
C THR A 15 14.47 -13.07 4.05
N ILE A 16 13.44 -13.27 4.87
CA ILE A 16 12.37 -12.28 5.04
C ILE A 16 12.90 -11.16 5.91
N PRO A 17 13.01 -9.92 5.38
CA PRO A 17 13.54 -8.83 6.17
C PRO A 17 12.65 -8.56 7.39
N LYS A 18 13.28 -8.15 8.49
CA LYS A 18 12.52 -7.73 9.67
C LYS A 18 11.80 -6.43 9.34
N THR A 19 10.52 -6.36 9.65
CA THR A 19 9.70 -5.16 9.43
C THR A 19 8.98 -4.80 10.72
N GLU A 20 8.55 -3.56 10.82
CA GLU A 20 7.75 -3.02 11.92
C GLU A 20 6.44 -2.41 11.41
N GLY A 21 5.48 -2.19 12.29
CA GLY A 21 4.16 -1.69 11.94
C GLY A 21 3.20 -1.83 13.11
N ILE A 22 2.19 -0.97 13.14
CA ILE A 22 1.10 -0.98 14.12
C ILE A 22 0.20 -2.22 13.98
N LYS A 23 -0.63 -2.50 14.99
CA LYS A 23 -1.81 -3.37 14.78
C LYS A 23 -2.64 -2.81 13.64
N TYR A 24 -2.88 -3.68 12.66
CA TYR A 24 -3.45 -3.29 11.39
C TYR A 24 -4.33 -4.41 10.83
N ALA A 25 -5.62 -4.15 10.71
CA ALA A 25 -6.56 -4.97 9.96
C ALA A 25 -6.09 -5.09 8.51
N GLY A 26 -5.77 -6.33 8.10
CA GLY A 26 -5.21 -6.63 6.79
C GLY A 26 -3.68 -6.64 6.72
N SER A 27 -2.96 -6.56 7.85
CA SER A 27 -1.48 -6.58 7.86
C SER A 27 -0.90 -7.75 7.06
N LYS A 28 0.02 -7.43 6.16
CA LYS A 28 0.67 -8.39 5.24
C LYS A 28 1.93 -9.04 5.78
N LEU A 29 2.21 -8.91 7.08
CA LEU A 29 3.38 -9.53 7.71
C LEU A 29 3.49 -11.04 7.42
N LYS A 30 2.38 -11.78 7.53
CA LYS A 30 2.36 -13.22 7.22
C LYS A 30 2.39 -13.53 5.73
N MET A 31 2.10 -12.55 4.87
CA MET A 31 2.09 -12.69 3.41
C MET A 31 3.44 -12.31 2.77
N LEU A 32 4.33 -11.63 3.50
CA LEU A 32 5.66 -11.25 3.00
C LEU A 32 6.43 -12.41 2.36
N PRO A 33 6.48 -13.64 2.92
CA PRO A 33 7.21 -14.74 2.28
C PRO A 33 6.69 -15.08 0.89
N TYR A 34 5.37 -15.02 0.68
CA TYR A 34 4.76 -15.32 -0.60
C TYR A 34 4.96 -14.18 -1.60
N ILE A 35 4.82 -12.93 -1.17
CA ILE A 35 5.03 -11.74 -2.01
C ILE A 35 6.48 -11.71 -2.49
N LEU A 36 7.44 -11.89 -1.57
CA LEU A 36 8.87 -11.86 -1.88
C LEU A 36 9.31 -13.08 -2.69
N GLY A 37 8.74 -14.26 -2.43
CA GLY A 37 8.97 -15.45 -3.25
C GLY A 37 8.56 -15.24 -4.70
N ILE A 38 7.35 -14.69 -4.93
CA ILE A 38 6.89 -14.33 -6.28
C ILE A 38 7.84 -13.31 -6.92
N LEU A 39 8.19 -12.25 -6.19
CA LEU A 39 9.03 -11.17 -6.71
C LEU A 39 10.44 -11.68 -7.09
N ASN A 40 11.01 -12.59 -6.32
CA ASN A 40 12.33 -13.19 -6.58
C ASN A 40 12.35 -14.07 -7.84
N ASP A 41 11.21 -14.66 -8.22
CA ASP A 41 11.08 -15.48 -9.44
C ASP A 41 10.99 -14.62 -10.72
N LEU A 42 10.92 -13.28 -10.59
CA LEU A 42 10.77 -12.36 -11.72
C LEU A 42 12.11 -11.76 -12.15
N GLU A 43 12.36 -11.75 -13.46
CA GLU A 43 13.56 -11.16 -14.05
C GLU A 43 13.35 -9.69 -14.43
N GLY A 44 14.41 -8.90 -14.29
CA GLY A 44 14.44 -7.51 -14.74
C GLY A 44 13.60 -6.54 -13.90
N VAL A 45 13.29 -6.89 -12.65
CA VAL A 45 12.56 -6.02 -11.72
C VAL A 45 13.53 -5.18 -10.90
N LYS A 46 13.41 -3.86 -10.98
CA LYS A 46 14.17 -2.92 -10.15
C LYS A 46 13.27 -1.89 -9.47
N ASN A 47 12.32 -1.32 -10.21
CA ASN A 47 11.40 -0.30 -9.73
C ASN A 47 10.09 -0.94 -9.27
N VAL A 48 9.78 -0.81 -7.98
CA VAL A 48 8.65 -1.48 -7.35
C VAL A 48 7.72 -0.46 -6.67
N LEU A 49 6.42 -0.73 -6.76
CA LEU A 49 5.38 0.04 -6.08
C LEU A 49 4.64 -0.85 -5.07
N ASP A 50 4.52 -0.36 -3.84
CA ASP A 50 3.53 -0.79 -2.86
C ASP A 50 2.36 0.21 -2.89
N GLY A 51 1.30 -0.13 -3.61
CA GLY A 51 0.24 0.83 -4.01
C GLY A 51 -0.81 1.12 -2.95
N PHE A 52 -0.81 0.35 -1.85
CA PHE A 52 -1.70 0.53 -0.71
C PHE A 52 -0.91 0.19 0.55
N SER A 53 0.12 0.99 0.84
CA SER A 53 1.21 0.58 1.72
C SER A 53 0.78 0.33 3.16
N GLY A 54 -0.30 0.97 3.62
CA GLY A 54 -0.83 0.78 4.96
C GLY A 54 0.24 0.91 6.04
N SER A 55 0.46 -0.14 6.82
CA SER A 55 1.51 -0.19 7.87
C SER A 55 2.95 -0.35 7.33
N THR A 56 3.16 -0.23 6.02
CA THR A 56 4.42 -0.19 5.28
C THR A 56 5.29 -1.45 5.34
N ARG A 57 4.71 -2.58 5.77
CA ARG A 57 5.41 -3.88 5.85
C ARG A 57 6.02 -4.30 4.51
N VAL A 58 5.27 -4.16 3.42
CA VAL A 58 5.73 -4.55 2.07
C VAL A 58 6.79 -3.56 1.56
N SER A 59 6.52 -2.26 1.66
CA SER A 59 7.48 -1.20 1.36
C SER A 59 8.83 -1.34 2.08
N GLN A 60 8.82 -1.62 3.39
CA GLN A 60 10.05 -1.85 4.17
C GLN A 60 10.84 -3.07 3.65
N ALA A 61 10.14 -4.14 3.30
CA ALA A 61 10.78 -5.34 2.78
C ALA A 61 11.40 -5.09 1.39
N PHE A 62 10.70 -4.39 0.50
CA PHE A 62 11.22 -4.02 -0.82
C PHE A 62 12.49 -3.16 -0.70
N ALA A 63 12.48 -2.16 0.17
CA ALA A 63 13.63 -1.27 0.36
C ALA A 63 14.86 -2.01 0.94
N GLN A 64 14.64 -2.90 1.92
CA GLN A 64 15.71 -3.73 2.50
C GLN A 64 16.33 -4.72 1.50
N LEU A 65 15.58 -5.13 0.48
CA LEU A 65 16.08 -5.99 -0.59
C LEU A 65 16.78 -5.22 -1.71
N GLY A 66 16.85 -3.89 -1.61
CA GLY A 66 17.58 -3.01 -2.51
C GLY A 66 16.81 -2.61 -3.77
N TYR A 67 15.49 -2.81 -3.81
CA TYR A 67 14.65 -2.30 -4.90
C TYR A 67 14.47 -0.79 -4.82
N ASN A 68 14.32 -0.15 -5.99
CA ASN A 68 13.85 1.23 -6.08
C ASN A 68 12.38 1.26 -5.66
N THR A 69 12.10 1.67 -4.44
CA THR A 69 10.83 1.44 -3.76
C THR A 69 9.99 2.70 -3.70
N THR A 70 8.78 2.64 -4.26
CA THR A 70 7.74 3.65 -4.04
C THR A 70 6.68 3.10 -3.09
N SER A 71 6.46 3.79 -1.97
CA SER A 71 5.36 3.54 -1.03
C SER A 71 4.25 4.53 -1.32
N SER A 72 3.01 4.04 -1.49
CA SER A 72 1.86 4.88 -1.81
C SER A 72 0.65 4.50 -0.96
N ASP A 73 0.01 5.50 -0.38
CA ASP A 73 -1.26 5.34 0.33
C ASP A 73 -1.99 6.68 0.41
N ILE A 74 -3.30 6.66 0.61
CA ILE A 74 -4.09 7.87 0.84
C ILE A 74 -3.96 8.35 2.29
N ALA A 75 -3.67 7.43 3.22
CA ALA A 75 -3.63 7.72 4.64
C ALA A 75 -2.33 8.41 5.05
N MET A 76 -2.45 9.56 5.72
CA MET A 76 -1.30 10.30 6.24
C MET A 76 -0.46 9.51 7.25
N TRP A 77 -1.09 8.65 8.06
CA TRP A 77 -0.32 7.80 8.97
C TRP A 77 0.52 6.75 8.22
N SER A 78 0.12 6.33 7.02
CA SER A 78 0.96 5.48 6.16
C SER A 78 2.16 6.27 5.62
N GLU A 79 1.95 7.53 5.18
CA GLU A 79 3.03 8.42 4.76
C GLU A 79 4.06 8.65 5.87
N VAL A 80 3.61 8.89 7.11
CA VAL A 80 4.52 9.07 8.26
C VAL A 80 5.36 7.82 8.50
N LEU A 81 4.75 6.63 8.51
CA LEU A 81 5.48 5.37 8.65
C LEU A 81 6.45 5.16 7.47
N ALA A 82 6.02 5.42 6.24
CA ALA A 82 6.84 5.24 5.04
C ALA A 82 8.03 6.19 5.06
N THR A 83 7.82 7.45 5.41
CA THR A 83 8.87 8.47 5.50
C THR A 83 9.87 8.14 6.63
N CYS A 84 9.39 7.63 7.76
CA CYS A 84 10.24 7.11 8.83
C CYS A 84 11.23 6.07 8.30
N TYR A 85 10.75 5.01 7.64
CA TYR A 85 11.61 3.91 7.21
C TYR A 85 12.41 4.19 5.94
N LEU A 86 11.87 4.95 5.01
CA LEU A 86 12.43 5.08 3.67
C LEU A 86 13.24 6.37 3.47
N ARG A 87 13.04 7.40 4.29
CA ARG A 87 13.57 8.75 4.05
C ARG A 87 14.38 9.34 5.21
N SER A 88 14.25 8.80 6.42
CA SER A 88 14.90 9.36 7.61
C SER A 88 16.37 8.95 7.70
N SER A 89 17.27 9.93 7.74
CA SER A 89 18.71 9.71 7.50
C SER A 89 19.64 10.13 8.64
N LYS A 90 19.17 10.84 9.68
CA LYS A 90 20.04 11.26 10.81
C LYS A 90 20.54 10.06 11.61
N SER A 91 21.53 10.24 12.48
CA SER A 91 22.11 9.12 13.24
C SER A 91 21.15 8.60 14.34
N ASN A 92 21.41 7.41 14.87
CA ASN A 92 20.61 6.85 15.97
C ASN A 92 20.69 7.73 17.21
N GLU A 93 21.88 8.26 17.51
CA GLU A 93 22.16 9.09 18.67
C GLU A 93 21.37 10.40 18.60
N PHE A 94 21.18 10.96 17.40
CA PHE A 94 20.36 12.15 17.20
C PHE A 94 18.90 11.89 17.62
N TYR A 95 18.27 10.84 17.08
CA TYR A 95 16.88 10.53 17.41
C TYR A 95 16.72 10.04 18.85
N GLN A 96 17.67 9.27 19.37
CA GLN A 96 17.60 8.74 20.73
C GLN A 96 17.61 9.86 21.77
N LYS A 97 18.44 10.91 21.59
CA LYS A 97 18.42 12.10 22.46
C LYS A 97 17.04 12.77 22.53
N ILE A 98 16.37 12.89 21.39
CA ILE A 98 15.02 13.47 21.31
C ILE A 98 14.01 12.55 22.01
N ILE A 99 14.06 11.24 21.72
CA ILE A 99 13.19 10.25 22.35
C ILE A 99 13.34 10.24 23.88
N ASP A 100 14.58 10.32 24.38
CA ASP A 100 14.87 10.35 25.82
C ASP A 100 14.33 11.63 26.47
N HIS A 101 14.48 12.78 25.82
CA HIS A 101 13.86 14.04 26.26
C HIS A 101 12.34 13.92 26.37
N LEU A 102 11.67 13.46 25.30
CA LEU A 102 10.22 13.29 25.25
C LEU A 102 9.72 12.28 26.31
N ASN A 103 10.43 11.17 26.50
CA ASN A 103 10.14 10.17 27.53
C ASN A 103 10.28 10.71 28.97
N ASN A 104 11.02 11.80 29.19
CA ASN A 104 11.19 12.42 30.52
C ASN A 104 10.21 13.55 30.84
N LEU A 105 9.43 14.03 29.86
CA LEU A 105 8.43 15.09 30.09
C LEU A 105 7.40 14.73 31.18
N LYS A 106 7.02 15.70 32.01
CA LYS A 106 5.86 15.53 32.90
C LYS A 106 4.58 15.70 32.09
N GLY A 107 3.69 14.70 32.13
CA GLY A 107 2.38 14.79 31.48
C GLY A 107 1.43 15.75 32.18
N TYR A 108 0.42 16.24 31.46
CA TYR A 108 -0.69 17.05 31.97
C TYR A 108 -1.99 16.66 31.28
N ASP A 109 -3.13 16.99 31.88
CA ASP A 109 -4.44 16.80 31.26
C ASP A 109 -4.64 17.81 30.13
N GLY A 110 -4.65 17.33 28.88
CA GLY A 110 -4.96 18.14 27.71
C GLY A 110 -6.08 17.52 26.86
N TRP A 111 -6.11 17.90 25.58
CA TRP A 111 -7.15 17.48 24.65
C TRP A 111 -7.16 15.95 24.46
N TYR A 112 -6.00 15.31 24.40
CA TYR A 112 -5.94 13.86 24.24
C TYR A 112 -6.43 13.14 25.48
N THR A 113 -6.12 13.63 26.68
CA THR A 113 -6.68 13.07 27.92
C THR A 113 -8.18 13.20 28.00
N GLU A 114 -8.72 14.38 27.66
CA GLU A 114 -10.17 14.62 27.66
C GLU A 114 -10.92 13.68 26.69
N HIS A 115 -10.40 13.52 25.47
CA HIS A 115 -11.13 12.83 24.40
C HIS A 115 -10.76 11.36 24.23
N TYR A 116 -9.55 10.95 24.56
CA TYR A 116 -9.06 9.57 24.36
C TYR A 116 -8.54 8.90 25.64
N GLY A 117 -8.47 9.62 26.76
CA GLY A 117 -8.06 9.11 28.06
C GLY A 117 -9.24 8.77 28.98
N ALA A 118 -9.00 7.86 29.92
CA ALA A 118 -9.84 7.68 31.10
C ALA A 118 -9.13 7.00 32.27
N GLU A 119 -9.58 7.27 33.48
CA GLU A 119 -9.06 6.64 34.70
C GLU A 119 -9.63 5.24 34.92
N LEU A 120 -10.94 5.07 34.67
CA LEU A 120 -11.68 3.85 34.97
C LEU A 120 -12.06 3.08 33.69
N SER A 121 -12.08 1.75 33.80
CA SER A 121 -12.67 0.86 32.79
C SER A 121 -14.14 1.24 32.52
N GLY A 122 -14.71 0.75 31.41
CA GLY A 122 -16.12 0.97 31.06
C GLY A 122 -16.40 2.33 30.41
N THR A 123 -15.47 3.28 30.55
CA THR A 123 -15.43 4.47 29.70
C THR A 123 -14.93 4.04 28.32
N LYS A 124 -15.70 4.31 27.27
CA LYS A 124 -15.33 3.92 25.90
C LYS A 124 -14.17 4.78 25.40
N ARG A 125 -12.96 4.46 25.87
CA ARG A 125 -11.71 5.16 25.58
C ARG A 125 -10.62 4.16 25.23
N PRO A 126 -9.73 4.50 24.29
CA PRO A 126 -8.67 3.59 23.86
C PRO A 126 -7.48 3.53 24.83
N PHE A 127 -7.29 4.52 25.70
CA PHE A 127 -6.10 4.63 26.55
C PHE A 127 -6.45 5.02 27.98
N GLN A 128 -5.64 4.57 28.93
CA GLN A 128 -5.69 5.08 30.30
C GLN A 128 -5.18 6.53 30.35
N ALA A 129 -5.75 7.35 31.25
CA ALA A 129 -5.46 8.78 31.37
C ALA A 129 -3.96 9.06 31.57
N LYS A 130 -3.26 8.23 32.36
CA LYS A 130 -1.81 8.33 32.55
C LYS A 130 -1.00 8.37 31.24
N ASN A 131 -1.42 7.60 30.23
CA ASN A 131 -0.74 7.53 28.95
C ASN A 131 -1.12 8.72 28.06
N THR A 132 -2.37 9.17 28.11
CA THR A 132 -2.79 10.34 27.32
C THR A 132 -2.25 11.66 27.87
N ARG A 133 -2.04 11.79 29.19
CA ARG A 133 -1.37 12.97 29.76
C ARG A 133 0.05 13.12 29.25
N LYS A 134 0.72 11.97 29.09
CA LYS A 134 2.05 11.90 28.50
C LYS A 134 2.00 12.23 27.01
N LEU A 135 0.97 11.77 26.29
CA LEU A 135 0.74 12.13 24.88
C LEU A 135 0.54 13.63 24.68
N ASP A 136 -0.28 14.28 25.51
CA ASP A 136 -0.49 15.73 25.48
C ASP A 136 0.84 16.48 25.56
N ALA A 137 1.65 16.20 26.58
CA ALA A 137 2.96 16.83 26.73
C ALA A 137 3.93 16.54 25.57
N ILE A 138 4.01 15.28 25.11
CA ILE A 138 4.91 14.90 24.02
C ILE A 138 4.52 15.59 22.71
N ARG A 139 3.22 15.69 22.39
CA ARG A 139 2.82 16.27 21.12
C ARG A 139 3.04 17.77 21.07
N ASP A 140 2.75 18.49 22.16
CA ASP A 140 3.04 19.92 22.21
C ASP A 140 4.57 20.15 22.06
N GLU A 141 5.40 19.32 22.70
CA GLU A 141 6.86 19.45 22.58
C GLU A 141 7.40 19.12 21.19
N ILE A 142 6.84 18.14 20.48
CA ILE A 142 7.26 17.82 19.09
C ILE A 142 7.07 19.03 18.16
N GLU A 143 6.07 19.90 18.40
CA GLU A 143 5.91 21.13 17.61
C GLU A 143 6.98 22.18 17.94
N ASN A 144 7.46 22.24 19.19
CA ASN A 144 8.51 23.17 19.61
C ASN A 144 9.90 22.78 19.05
N LEU A 145 10.15 21.49 18.84
CA LEU A 145 11.44 20.98 18.36
C LEU A 145 11.78 21.38 16.92
N SER A 146 10.82 21.91 16.14
CA SER A 146 11.03 22.42 14.78
C SER A 146 11.79 21.43 13.86
N LEU A 147 11.41 20.16 13.92
CA LEU A 147 12.05 19.09 13.15
C LEU A 147 11.68 19.15 11.67
N GLU A 148 12.66 18.89 10.81
CA GLU A 148 12.42 18.58 9.39
C GLU A 148 11.41 17.44 9.24
N TRP A 149 10.60 17.45 8.18
CA TRP A 149 9.48 16.51 8.04
C TRP A 149 9.89 15.04 8.22
N ALA A 150 10.98 14.60 7.59
CA ALA A 150 11.46 13.22 7.72
C ALA A 150 11.83 12.87 9.17
N ASP A 151 12.50 13.78 9.87
CA ASP A 151 12.88 13.60 11.27
C ASP A 151 11.65 13.62 12.19
N LYS A 152 10.67 14.49 11.92
CA LYS A 152 9.37 14.51 12.59
C LYS A 152 8.64 13.17 12.39
N CYS A 153 8.68 12.58 11.20
CA CYS A 153 8.07 11.28 10.92
C CYS A 153 8.69 10.14 11.73
N MET A 154 10.01 10.14 11.95
CA MET A 154 10.70 9.18 12.83
C MET A 154 10.17 9.28 14.27
N ILE A 155 10.08 10.49 14.80
CA ILE A 155 9.60 10.73 16.17
C ILE A 155 8.11 10.41 16.31
N LEU A 156 7.28 10.80 15.35
CA LEU A 156 5.85 10.46 15.33
C LEU A 156 5.61 8.95 15.21
N THR A 157 6.42 8.24 14.41
CA THR A 157 6.34 6.77 14.31
C THR A 157 6.67 6.12 15.66
N SER A 158 7.72 6.59 16.33
CA SER A 158 8.07 6.15 17.69
C SER A 158 6.91 6.35 18.68
N LEU A 159 6.26 7.52 18.64
CA LEU A 159 5.11 7.83 19.48
C LEU A 159 3.90 6.94 19.19
N ILE A 160 3.58 6.73 17.91
CA ILE A 160 2.49 5.85 17.49
C ILE A 160 2.73 4.43 17.99
N TYR A 161 3.95 3.91 17.91
CA TYR A 161 4.28 2.57 18.44
C TYR A 161 4.19 2.49 19.95
N ALA A 162 4.62 3.54 20.64
CA ALA A 162 4.50 3.63 22.08
C ALA A 162 3.03 3.55 22.51
N LEU A 163 2.15 4.29 21.84
CA LEU A 163 0.70 4.26 22.06
C LEU A 163 0.07 2.91 21.69
N ASP A 164 0.38 2.38 20.50
CA ASP A 164 -0.14 1.09 20.04
C ASP A 164 0.19 -0.04 21.04
N SER A 165 1.32 0.07 21.76
CA SER A 165 1.71 -0.89 22.79
C SER A 165 0.89 -0.84 24.08
N VAL A 166 0.14 0.24 24.34
CA VAL A 166 -0.62 0.48 25.58
C VAL A 166 -2.11 0.78 25.36
N ASP A 167 -2.65 0.48 24.18
CA ASP A 167 -4.07 0.66 23.89
C ASP A 167 -4.98 -0.42 24.52
N SER A 168 -6.28 -0.16 24.54
CA SER A 168 -7.33 -1.11 24.92
C SER A 168 -8.32 -1.35 23.78
N THR A 169 -7.78 -1.81 22.64
CA THR A 169 -8.55 -2.07 21.42
C THR A 169 -8.34 -3.48 20.86
N LEU A 170 -9.16 -3.86 19.88
CA LEU A 170 -8.98 -5.07 19.06
C LEU A 170 -8.06 -4.85 17.84
N GLY A 171 -7.32 -3.73 17.79
CA GLY A 171 -6.44 -3.36 16.68
C GLY A 171 -7.00 -2.30 15.73
N HIS A 172 -8.06 -1.59 16.13
CA HIS A 172 -8.62 -0.43 15.44
C HIS A 172 -9.34 0.51 16.43
N TYR A 173 -9.62 1.74 16.02
CA TYR A 173 -10.13 2.81 16.90
C TYR A 173 -11.60 3.18 16.71
N VAL A 174 -12.40 2.27 16.14
CA VAL A 174 -13.85 2.48 15.92
C VAL A 174 -14.72 1.86 17.02
N SER A 175 -14.12 1.00 17.84
CA SER A 175 -14.68 0.46 19.07
C SER A 175 -13.56 0.03 20.01
N TYR A 176 -13.86 -0.01 21.31
CA TYR A 176 -12.90 -0.28 22.38
C TYR A 176 -13.42 -1.40 23.28
N LEU A 177 -12.50 -2.07 23.98
CA LEU A 177 -12.84 -3.08 24.98
C LEU A 177 -13.59 -2.41 26.15
N SER A 178 -14.55 -3.12 26.74
CA SER A 178 -15.26 -2.63 27.94
C SER A 178 -14.32 -2.56 29.15
N GLU A 179 -13.45 -3.55 29.28
CA GLU A 179 -12.42 -3.62 30.31
C GLU A 179 -11.05 -3.29 29.74
N TRP A 180 -10.20 -2.71 30.59
CA TRP A 180 -8.81 -2.45 30.24
C TRP A 180 -8.07 -3.73 29.83
N SER A 181 -7.40 -3.66 28.69
CA SER A 181 -6.49 -4.73 28.26
C SER A 181 -5.29 -4.80 29.21
N SER A 182 -4.71 -6.00 29.38
CA SER A 182 -3.52 -6.18 30.24
C SER A 182 -2.35 -5.26 29.86
N ARG A 183 -2.18 -4.96 28.56
CA ARG A 183 -1.14 -4.06 28.07
C ARG A 183 -1.41 -2.58 28.38
N SER A 184 -2.68 -2.18 28.50
CA SER A 184 -3.03 -0.78 28.77
C SER A 184 -2.61 -0.28 30.15
N HIS A 185 -2.34 -1.21 31.08
CA HIS A 185 -1.78 -0.88 32.39
C HIS A 185 -0.28 -0.55 32.37
N LYS A 186 0.41 -0.74 31.24
CA LYS A 186 1.81 -0.31 31.10
C LYS A 186 1.88 1.19 30.85
N ASP A 187 3.04 1.77 31.16
CA ASP A 187 3.34 3.15 30.80
C ASP A 187 3.81 3.20 29.34
N MET A 188 3.36 4.22 28.63
CA MET A 188 3.82 4.50 27.29
C MET A 188 5.30 4.90 27.30
N VAL A 189 6.10 4.21 26.49
CA VAL A 189 7.54 4.50 26.32
C VAL A 189 7.89 4.52 24.85
N MET A 190 8.35 5.68 24.37
CA MET A 190 8.88 5.84 23.01
C MET A 190 10.19 5.08 22.85
N LYS A 191 10.36 4.41 21.71
CA LYS A 191 11.57 3.67 21.35
C LYS A 191 11.96 3.99 19.93
N LEU A 192 13.26 3.98 19.64
CA LEU A 192 13.74 4.16 18.28
C LEU A 192 13.16 3.05 17.37
N PRO A 193 12.42 3.40 16.30
CA PRO A 193 11.99 2.42 15.30
C PRO A 193 13.18 1.67 14.69
N HIS A 194 12.97 0.42 14.27
CA HIS A 194 14.00 -0.39 13.65
C HIS A 194 14.50 0.24 12.35
N ARG A 195 15.82 0.44 12.25
CA ARG A 195 16.46 1.07 11.10
C ARG A 195 17.22 0.05 10.28
N PHE A 196 17.21 0.27 8.98
CA PHE A 196 17.94 -0.47 7.98
C PHE A 196 18.43 0.50 6.90
N GLU A 197 19.49 0.12 6.20
CA GLU A 197 19.99 0.90 5.07
C GLU A 197 19.15 0.62 3.82
N CYS A 198 18.81 1.68 3.08
CA CYS A 198 18.16 1.58 1.78
C CYS A 198 19.24 1.78 0.71
N THR A 199 19.55 0.74 -0.07
CA THR A 199 20.52 0.84 -1.18
C THR A 199 19.88 1.26 -2.50
N GLY A 200 18.57 1.09 -2.63
CA GLY A 200 17.77 1.55 -3.77
C GLY A 200 17.20 2.96 -3.55
N GLU A 201 16.74 3.59 -4.62
CA GLU A 201 16.03 4.86 -4.52
C GLU A 201 14.69 4.69 -3.81
N THR A 202 14.31 5.65 -2.96
CA THR A 202 13.05 5.58 -2.21
C THR A 202 12.17 6.80 -2.44
N LYS A 203 10.87 6.54 -2.63
CA LYS A 203 9.84 7.55 -2.82
C LYS A 203 8.63 7.25 -1.95
N VAL A 204 8.02 8.29 -1.39
CA VAL A 204 6.77 8.21 -0.62
C VAL A 204 5.75 9.11 -1.29
N ILE A 205 4.55 8.62 -1.52
CA ILE A 205 3.44 9.36 -2.12
C ILE A 205 2.23 9.24 -1.19
N ARG A 206 1.75 10.38 -0.67
CA ARG A 206 0.44 10.46 -0.05
C ARG A 206 -0.57 10.94 -1.08
N GLY A 207 -1.50 10.09 -1.49
CA GLY A 207 -2.50 10.47 -2.49
C GLY A 207 -3.39 9.32 -2.92
N ASP A 208 -4.32 9.64 -3.82
CA ASP A 208 -5.13 8.61 -4.47
C ASP A 208 -4.24 7.72 -5.35
N ILE A 209 -4.57 6.42 -5.40
CA ILE A 209 -3.76 5.47 -6.14
C ILE A 209 -3.74 5.75 -7.65
N PHE A 210 -4.83 6.27 -8.22
CA PHE A 210 -4.89 6.60 -9.64
C PHE A 210 -3.97 7.78 -9.99
N GLU A 211 -3.84 8.74 -9.09
CA GLU A 211 -2.84 9.82 -9.23
C GLU A 211 -1.43 9.25 -9.15
N SER A 212 -1.18 8.39 -8.16
CA SER A 212 0.12 7.78 -7.89
C SER A 212 0.65 6.95 -9.07
N ILE A 213 -0.22 6.19 -9.77
CA ILE A 213 0.20 5.40 -10.95
C ILE A 213 0.24 6.20 -12.26
N SER A 214 -0.50 7.32 -12.38
CA SER A 214 -0.63 8.05 -13.65
C SER A 214 0.70 8.62 -14.16
N ASN A 215 1.51 9.10 -13.22
CA ASN A 215 2.74 9.85 -13.46
C ASN A 215 4.01 9.01 -13.32
N ASN A 216 3.90 7.70 -13.10
CA ASN A 216 5.03 6.81 -12.82
C ASN A 216 4.93 5.51 -13.63
N GLU A 217 6.06 4.86 -13.85
CA GLU A 217 6.18 3.54 -14.47
C GLU A 217 6.99 2.63 -13.55
N PHE A 218 6.62 1.36 -13.47
CA PHE A 218 7.21 0.39 -12.56
C PHE A 218 7.50 -0.93 -13.29
N ASP A 219 8.44 -1.72 -12.79
CA ASP A 219 8.64 -3.07 -13.29
C ASP A 219 7.67 -4.05 -12.62
N PHE A 220 7.36 -3.79 -11.34
CA PHE A 220 6.46 -4.59 -10.52
C PHE A 220 5.61 -3.71 -9.61
N VAL A 221 4.33 -4.04 -9.47
CA VAL A 221 3.40 -3.33 -8.59
C VAL A 221 2.66 -4.33 -7.72
N TYR A 222 2.65 -4.08 -6.41
CA TYR A 222 1.82 -4.77 -5.44
C TYR A 222 0.58 -3.94 -5.12
N PHE A 223 -0.60 -4.53 -5.27
CA PHE A 223 -1.87 -3.93 -4.90
C PHE A 223 -2.60 -4.76 -3.85
N ASP A 224 -3.03 -4.09 -2.80
CA ASP A 224 -3.86 -4.64 -1.72
C ASP A 224 -4.90 -3.60 -1.28
N PRO A 225 -5.85 -3.25 -2.16
CA PRO A 225 -6.85 -2.22 -1.84
C PRO A 225 -7.74 -2.67 -0.67
N PRO A 226 -8.34 -1.72 0.07
CA PRO A 226 -9.29 -2.05 1.13
C PRO A 226 -10.58 -2.58 0.52
N TYR A 227 -10.73 -3.91 0.44
CA TYR A 227 -11.95 -4.52 -0.05
C TYR A 227 -13.07 -4.39 0.98
N GLY A 228 -14.22 -3.86 0.56
CA GLY A 228 -15.43 -3.89 1.38
C GLY A 228 -15.90 -5.33 1.63
N SER A 229 -16.48 -5.60 2.80
CA SER A 229 -17.02 -6.92 3.14
C SER A 229 -18.22 -7.29 2.25
N ASN A 230 -18.27 -8.55 1.77
CA ASN A 230 -19.38 -9.09 0.98
C ASN A 230 -20.51 -9.73 1.80
N ASN A 231 -20.65 -9.36 3.08
CA ASN A 231 -21.63 -10.01 3.94
C ASN A 231 -23.05 -9.49 3.64
N GLU A 232 -23.76 -10.11 2.69
CA GLU A 232 -25.13 -9.75 2.27
C GLU A 232 -26.15 -9.73 3.43
N LYS A 233 -25.88 -10.49 4.50
CA LYS A 233 -26.74 -10.58 5.69
C LYS A 233 -26.54 -9.47 6.72
N MET A 234 -25.51 -8.64 6.56
CA MET A 234 -25.32 -7.44 7.36
C MET A 234 -25.48 -6.23 6.44
N PRO A 235 -26.29 -5.22 6.78
CA PRO A 235 -26.19 -3.94 6.09
C PRO A 235 -24.70 -3.55 6.11
N PRO A 236 -24.09 -3.23 4.96
CA PRO A 236 -22.64 -3.09 4.82
C PRO A 236 -22.15 -2.27 6.00
N SER A 237 -21.34 -2.89 6.86
CA SER A 237 -20.94 -2.32 8.14
C SER A 237 -20.45 -0.92 7.88
N ARG A 238 -21.20 0.08 8.36
CA ARG A 238 -21.10 1.46 7.84
C ARG A 238 -19.68 2.02 7.93
N VAL A 239 -18.91 1.54 8.90
CA VAL A 239 -17.54 1.98 9.20
C VAL A 239 -16.56 1.64 8.07
N ARG A 240 -16.10 2.69 7.38
CA ARG A 240 -15.08 2.62 6.30
C ARG A 240 -13.66 2.45 6.84
N TYR A 241 -12.74 1.98 6.01
CA TYR A 241 -11.34 1.75 6.39
C TYR A 241 -10.67 2.97 7.00
N ALA A 242 -10.90 4.15 6.42
CA ALA A 242 -10.39 5.42 6.92
C ALA A 242 -10.75 5.69 8.40
N SER A 243 -11.90 5.17 8.86
CA SER A 243 -12.32 5.30 10.25
C SER A 243 -11.49 4.47 11.23
N TYR A 244 -10.90 3.35 10.80
CA TYR A 244 -10.23 2.40 11.70
C TYR A 244 -9.04 3.02 12.42
N TYR A 245 -8.39 4.00 11.81
CA TYR A 245 -7.14 4.57 12.28
C TYR A 245 -7.20 6.09 12.44
N HIS A 246 -8.41 6.64 12.62
CA HIS A 246 -8.65 8.09 12.74
C HIS A 246 -7.79 8.76 13.84
N ILE A 247 -7.49 8.06 14.94
CA ILE A 247 -6.64 8.58 16.01
C ILE A 247 -5.23 8.89 15.53
N TRP A 248 -4.67 8.08 14.63
CA TRP A 248 -3.34 8.34 14.08
C TRP A 248 -3.33 9.63 13.27
N THR A 249 -4.40 9.92 12.52
CA THR A 249 -4.59 11.21 11.85
C THR A 249 -4.59 12.36 12.86
N THR A 250 -5.37 12.24 13.96
CA THR A 250 -5.41 13.26 15.03
C THR A 250 -4.06 13.50 15.71
N ILE A 251 -3.28 12.45 15.90
CA ILE A 251 -1.96 12.55 16.54
C ILE A 251 -0.96 13.18 15.59
N ILE A 252 -0.95 12.78 14.32
CA ILE A 252 -0.01 13.33 13.34
C ILE A 252 -0.31 14.80 13.07
N ASN A 253 -1.56 15.13 12.74
CA ASN A 253 -1.96 16.51 12.48
C ASN A 253 -1.91 17.40 13.72
N HIS A 254 -2.10 16.81 14.91
CA HIS A 254 -2.24 17.54 16.16
C HIS A 254 -3.29 18.66 16.08
N ASP A 255 -4.39 18.37 15.40
CA ASP A 255 -5.40 19.33 14.96
C ASP A 255 -6.64 19.41 15.87
N LYS A 256 -6.68 18.64 16.96
CA LYS A 256 -7.73 18.70 18.01
C LYS A 256 -9.16 18.75 17.41
N PRO A 257 -9.54 17.76 16.58
CA PRO A 257 -10.72 17.84 15.72
C PRO A 257 -12.01 17.76 16.53
N ILE A 258 -13.12 18.18 15.92
CA ILE A 258 -14.45 17.86 16.46
C ILE A 258 -14.64 16.33 16.40
N VAL A 259 -15.05 15.74 17.52
CA VAL A 259 -15.26 14.29 17.67
C VAL A 259 -16.73 13.94 17.87
N PHE A 260 -17.10 12.72 17.49
CA PHE A 260 -18.47 12.24 17.56
C PHE A 260 -18.60 10.78 18.00
N GLY A 261 -19.80 10.46 18.49
CA GLY A 261 -20.18 9.12 18.90
C GLY A 261 -19.44 8.63 20.14
N LYS A 262 -19.79 7.44 20.61
CA LYS A 262 -19.25 6.91 21.87
C LYS A 262 -17.75 6.62 21.84
N ALA A 263 -17.17 6.44 20.65
CA ALA A 263 -15.74 6.18 20.47
C ALA A 263 -14.92 7.46 20.23
N ASN A 264 -15.55 8.65 20.24
CA ASN A 264 -14.92 9.93 19.91
C ASN A 264 -14.17 9.90 18.57
N ARG A 265 -14.82 9.40 17.51
CA ARG A 265 -14.24 9.42 16.16
C ARG A 265 -14.18 10.83 15.63
N ARG A 266 -13.19 11.15 14.79
CA ARG A 266 -13.14 12.45 14.09
C ARG A 266 -14.36 12.62 13.19
N GLU A 267 -14.98 13.79 13.18
CA GLU A 267 -16.13 14.10 12.31
C GLU A 267 -15.86 13.86 10.80
N ASP A 268 -14.65 14.17 10.34
CA ASP A 268 -14.20 13.94 8.96
C ASP A 268 -13.99 12.45 8.60
N SER A 269 -13.93 11.56 9.60
CA SER A 269 -13.85 10.12 9.41
C SER A 269 -15.22 9.46 9.23
N ARG A 270 -16.30 10.24 9.10
CA ARG A 270 -17.62 9.70 8.80
C ARG A 270 -17.63 8.97 7.45
N ASP A 271 -18.45 7.94 7.40
CA ASP A 271 -18.51 6.98 6.31
C ASP A 271 -18.96 7.59 4.97
N GLN A 272 -19.63 8.74 5.01
CA GLN A 272 -20.07 9.51 3.83
C GLN A 272 -19.01 10.47 3.29
N VAL A 273 -17.93 10.72 4.05
CA VAL A 273 -16.91 11.73 3.72
C VAL A 273 -15.62 11.06 3.22
N SER A 274 -15.23 9.94 3.84
CA SER A 274 -13.93 9.29 3.61
C SER A 274 -14.07 7.85 3.10
N ALA A 275 -14.77 7.67 1.97
CA ALA A 275 -15.00 6.36 1.37
C ALA A 275 -14.04 6.07 0.21
N SER A 276 -13.33 4.94 0.27
CA SER A 276 -12.59 4.41 -0.87
C SER A 276 -13.55 3.80 -1.90
N VAL A 277 -13.30 4.05 -3.19
CA VAL A 277 -14.07 3.44 -4.29
C VAL A 277 -13.98 1.91 -4.27
N PHE A 278 -12.89 1.35 -3.73
CA PHE A 278 -12.69 -0.10 -3.59
C PHE A 278 -13.53 -0.72 -2.47
N GLU A 279 -14.11 0.10 -1.58
CA GLU A 279 -15.04 -0.33 -0.53
C GLU A 279 -16.52 -0.20 -0.95
N GLU A 280 -16.80 0.35 -2.14
CA GLU A 280 -18.16 0.60 -2.61
C GLU A 280 -18.95 -0.71 -2.81
N PHE A 281 -20.20 -0.71 -2.33
CA PHE A 281 -21.10 -1.88 -2.39
C PHE A 281 -22.16 -1.75 -3.46
N ARG A 282 -22.38 -0.53 -3.95
CA ARG A 282 -23.35 -0.27 -4.99
C ARG A 282 -22.89 -0.87 -6.32
N LYS A 283 -23.88 -1.35 -7.06
CA LYS A 283 -23.75 -1.69 -8.46
C LYS A 283 -24.06 -0.45 -9.28
N ASP A 284 -23.48 -0.37 -10.46
CA ASP A 284 -23.82 0.63 -11.46
C ASP A 284 -25.14 0.25 -12.18
N GLU A 285 -25.52 1.05 -13.17
CA GLU A 285 -26.72 0.85 -13.99
C GLU A 285 -26.69 -0.48 -14.78
N SER A 286 -25.49 -1.02 -15.04
CA SER A 286 -25.30 -2.31 -15.73
C SER A 286 -25.36 -3.53 -14.80
N GLY A 287 -25.51 -3.31 -13.49
CA GLY A 287 -25.54 -4.37 -12.48
C GLY A 287 -24.15 -4.87 -12.04
N SER A 288 -23.07 -4.18 -12.43
CA SER A 288 -21.68 -4.47 -12.05
C SER A 288 -21.27 -3.67 -10.82
N PHE A 289 -20.52 -4.28 -9.89
CA PHE A 289 -20.06 -3.57 -8.69
C PHE A 289 -19.08 -2.44 -9.05
N ILE A 290 -19.28 -1.25 -8.48
CA ILE A 290 -18.42 -0.07 -8.73
C ILE A 290 -16.95 -0.36 -8.35
N ALA A 291 -16.73 -1.10 -7.25
CA ALA A 291 -15.39 -1.52 -6.84
C ALA A 291 -14.68 -2.38 -7.90
N MET A 292 -15.43 -3.15 -8.70
CA MET A 292 -14.87 -3.95 -9.79
C MET A 292 -14.43 -3.12 -10.96
N GLN A 293 -15.19 -2.08 -11.28
CA GLN A 293 -14.80 -1.12 -12.32
C GLN A 293 -13.57 -0.34 -11.89
N ALA A 294 -13.48 0.04 -10.61
CA ALA A 294 -12.28 0.66 -10.07
C ALA A 294 -11.06 -0.25 -10.17
N LEU A 295 -11.18 -1.54 -9.80
CA LEU A 295 -10.08 -2.50 -9.92
C LEU A 295 -9.66 -2.73 -11.37
N ARG A 296 -10.63 -2.85 -12.29
CA ARG A 296 -10.39 -2.95 -13.73
C ARG A 296 -9.63 -1.73 -14.25
N SER A 297 -10.09 -0.53 -13.91
CA SER A 297 -9.45 0.74 -14.25
C SER A 297 -8.04 0.83 -13.67
N LEU A 298 -7.83 0.37 -12.43
CA LEU A 298 -6.54 0.37 -11.75
C LEU A 298 -5.53 -0.48 -12.54
N ILE A 299 -5.88 -1.73 -12.84
CA ILE A 299 -5.03 -2.65 -13.60
C ILE A 299 -4.76 -2.07 -15.01
N GLN A 300 -5.76 -1.55 -15.70
CA GLN A 300 -5.62 -1.00 -17.05
C GLN A 300 -4.70 0.22 -17.09
N LYS A 301 -4.87 1.18 -16.16
CA LYS A 301 -4.11 2.45 -16.13
C LYS A 301 -2.69 2.28 -15.60
N THR A 302 -2.41 1.23 -14.82
CA THR A 302 -1.08 1.02 -14.23
C THR A 302 -0.05 0.72 -15.31
N LYS A 303 1.00 1.55 -15.41
CA LYS A 303 2.14 1.32 -16.31
C LYS A 303 3.14 0.41 -15.58
N SER A 304 2.93 -0.90 -15.72
CA SER A 304 3.84 -1.90 -15.16
C SER A 304 3.89 -3.16 -16.01
N ARG A 305 5.05 -3.83 -16.00
CA ARG A 305 5.18 -5.17 -16.60
C ARG A 305 4.46 -6.20 -15.74
N TYR A 306 4.70 -6.21 -14.43
CA TYR A 306 4.11 -7.16 -13.50
C TYR A 306 3.18 -6.48 -12.49
N ILE A 307 2.03 -7.10 -12.24
CA ILE A 307 1.11 -6.69 -11.17
C ILE A 307 0.82 -7.91 -10.30
N LEU A 308 1.04 -7.76 -9.00
CA LEU A 308 0.64 -8.71 -7.97
C LEU A 308 -0.54 -8.14 -7.21
N LEU A 309 -1.71 -8.76 -7.34
CA LEU A 309 -2.91 -8.37 -6.63
C LEU A 309 -3.17 -9.31 -5.45
N SER A 310 -3.28 -8.73 -4.26
CA SER A 310 -3.79 -9.38 -3.06
C SER A 310 -5.31 -9.27 -3.02
N TYR A 311 -6.00 -10.36 -2.72
CA TYR A 311 -7.46 -10.40 -2.69
C TYR A 311 -7.97 -11.40 -1.65
N SER A 312 -8.91 -10.98 -0.80
CA SER A 312 -9.51 -11.86 0.23
C SER A 312 -10.80 -12.51 -0.25
N SER A 313 -11.04 -13.77 0.11
CA SER A 313 -12.25 -14.52 -0.24
C SER A 313 -13.56 -13.94 0.32
N GLY A 314 -13.45 -13.00 1.28
CA GLY A 314 -14.58 -12.22 1.79
C GLY A 314 -14.90 -10.95 0.98
N GLY A 315 -14.12 -10.66 -0.07
CA GLY A 315 -14.36 -9.56 -0.98
C GLY A 315 -15.57 -9.81 -1.90
N ARG A 316 -16.06 -8.74 -2.53
CA ARG A 316 -17.31 -8.75 -3.32
C ARG A 316 -17.21 -9.31 -4.72
N THR A 317 -15.99 -9.51 -5.20
CA THR A 317 -15.66 -10.02 -6.53
C THR A 317 -15.80 -11.54 -6.58
N THR A 318 -16.44 -12.05 -7.63
CA THR A 318 -16.36 -13.47 -7.94
C THR A 318 -14.99 -13.79 -8.54
N LYS A 319 -14.47 -14.98 -8.24
CA LYS A 319 -13.20 -15.48 -8.83
C LYS A 319 -13.18 -15.33 -10.36
N GLN A 320 -14.31 -15.57 -11.01
CA GLN A 320 -14.44 -15.45 -12.46
C GLN A 320 -14.27 -14.01 -12.95
N GLU A 321 -14.98 -13.04 -12.36
CA GLU A 321 -14.87 -11.62 -12.76
C GLU A 321 -13.43 -11.09 -12.60
N LEU A 322 -12.74 -11.51 -11.55
CA LEU A 322 -11.34 -11.11 -11.35
C LEU A 322 -10.43 -11.68 -12.44
N ASN A 323 -10.63 -12.95 -12.79
CA ASN A 323 -9.89 -13.59 -13.87
C ASN A 323 -10.15 -12.90 -15.21
N ASP A 324 -11.39 -12.54 -15.50
CA ASP A 324 -11.77 -11.83 -16.73
C ASP A 324 -11.05 -10.48 -16.83
N ILE A 325 -11.05 -9.69 -15.74
CA ILE A 325 -10.34 -8.39 -15.68
C ILE A 325 -8.84 -8.55 -15.92
N ILE A 326 -8.22 -9.58 -15.34
CA ILE A 326 -6.79 -9.86 -15.54
C ILE A 326 -6.52 -10.21 -17.01
N ASN A 327 -7.34 -11.07 -17.62
CA ASN A 327 -7.15 -11.54 -18.99
C ASN A 327 -7.40 -10.46 -20.06
N GLU A 328 -8.23 -9.46 -19.74
CA GLU A 328 -8.40 -8.28 -20.58
C GLU A 328 -7.09 -7.48 -20.72
N SER A 329 -6.36 -7.32 -19.62
CA SER A 329 -5.18 -6.44 -19.55
C SER A 329 -3.84 -7.16 -19.67
N GLY A 330 -3.83 -8.50 -19.57
CA GLY A 330 -2.60 -9.26 -19.44
C GLY A 330 -2.81 -10.77 -19.50
N LYS A 331 -1.80 -11.49 -19.02
CA LYS A 331 -1.82 -12.94 -18.81
C LYS A 331 -1.62 -13.20 -17.33
N LEU A 332 -2.51 -13.99 -16.74
CA LEU A 332 -2.31 -14.52 -15.39
C LEU A 332 -1.13 -15.51 -15.41
N LEU A 333 -0.10 -15.25 -14.61
CA LEU A 333 1.09 -16.10 -14.49
C LEU A 333 0.98 -17.06 -13.31
N LYS A 334 0.48 -16.59 -12.16
CA LYS A 334 0.42 -17.38 -10.93
C LYS A 334 -0.78 -16.95 -10.09
N ALA A 335 -1.47 -17.92 -9.48
CA ALA A 335 -2.48 -17.69 -8.46
C ALA A 335 -2.09 -18.53 -7.22
N ILE A 336 -1.98 -17.90 -6.06
CA ILE A 336 -1.64 -18.58 -4.80
C ILE A 336 -2.79 -18.39 -3.82
N GLU A 337 -3.26 -19.49 -3.24
CA GLU A 337 -4.25 -19.50 -2.15
C GLU A 337 -3.50 -19.71 -0.83
N ILE A 338 -3.75 -18.85 0.16
CA ILE A 338 -3.09 -18.84 1.45
C ILE A 338 -4.14 -19.10 2.55
N ASP A 339 -3.96 -20.18 3.31
CA ASP A 339 -4.80 -20.54 4.46
C ASP A 339 -4.07 -20.20 5.78
N TYR A 340 -4.56 -19.20 6.50
CA TYR A 340 -3.97 -18.75 7.76
C TYR A 340 -4.08 -19.75 8.92
N LYS A 341 -4.97 -20.76 8.86
CA LYS A 341 -5.13 -21.76 9.93
C LYS A 341 -4.17 -22.92 9.83
N LYS A 342 -3.52 -23.09 8.68
CA LYS A 342 -2.50 -24.11 8.45
C LYS A 342 -1.20 -23.38 8.19
N ASN A 343 -0.26 -23.43 9.15
CA ASN A 343 1.16 -23.19 8.89
C ASN A 343 1.68 -24.30 7.95
N VAL A 344 1.20 -24.33 6.72
CA VAL A 344 1.55 -25.31 5.71
C VAL A 344 2.02 -24.53 4.50
N MET A 345 3.33 -24.55 4.27
CA MET A 345 3.85 -24.50 2.91
C MET A 345 3.16 -25.62 2.14
N GLY A 346 2.17 -25.30 1.32
CA GLY A 346 1.48 -26.32 0.53
C GLY A 346 0.06 -25.93 0.18
N ASN A 347 -0.09 -25.19 -0.91
CA ASN A 347 -0.94 -25.55 -2.04
C ASN A 347 -0.78 -24.47 -3.12
N MET A 348 0.30 -24.57 -3.90
CA MET A 348 0.35 -23.89 -5.21
C MET A 348 -0.71 -24.55 -6.09
N ARG A 349 -1.65 -23.76 -6.62
CA ARG A 349 -2.70 -24.25 -7.52
C ARG A 349 -2.58 -23.56 -8.87
N TRP A 350 -2.72 -24.32 -9.94
CA TRP A 350 -2.70 -23.80 -11.30
C TRP A 350 -4.08 -23.28 -11.72
N THR A 351 -4.13 -22.50 -12.80
CA THR A 351 -5.24 -21.63 -13.21
C THR A 351 -6.64 -22.26 -13.26
N ASN A 352 -6.78 -23.57 -13.39
CA ASN A 352 -8.09 -24.23 -13.50
C ASN A 352 -8.61 -24.78 -12.16
N GLU A 353 -7.76 -24.95 -11.15
CA GLU A 353 -8.15 -25.63 -9.89
C GLU A 353 -8.72 -24.67 -8.84
N TRP A 354 -8.35 -23.39 -8.87
CA TRP A 354 -8.79 -22.41 -7.86
C TRP A 354 -10.23 -21.90 -8.09
N ILE A 355 -10.75 -21.98 -9.32
CA ILE A 355 -12.12 -21.59 -9.67
C ILE A 355 -13.15 -22.45 -8.89
N ASN A 356 -12.80 -23.69 -8.56
CA ASN A 356 -13.72 -24.68 -7.99
C ASN A 356 -13.66 -24.82 -6.45
N SER A 357 -12.88 -24.01 -5.72
CA SER A 357 -12.79 -24.14 -4.26
C SER A 357 -13.89 -23.37 -3.51
N ASN A 358 -14.77 -24.14 -2.84
CA ASN A 358 -15.79 -23.67 -1.89
C ASN A 358 -15.29 -23.90 -0.45
N GLY A 359 -14.64 -22.90 0.14
CA GLY A 359 -14.03 -22.97 1.47
C GLY A 359 -13.96 -21.61 2.19
N LYS A 360 -13.60 -21.63 3.48
CA LYS A 360 -13.56 -20.54 4.49
C LYS A 360 -12.75 -19.30 4.06
N HIS A 361 -12.66 -18.26 4.90
CA HIS A 361 -11.86 -17.05 4.65
C HIS A 361 -10.42 -17.38 4.20
N HIS A 362 -10.12 -17.22 2.90
CA HIS A 362 -8.82 -17.46 2.26
C HIS A 362 -8.27 -16.13 1.72
N GLU A 363 -6.95 -15.96 1.72
CA GLU A 363 -6.31 -14.86 0.98
C GLU A 363 -5.71 -15.40 -0.32
N TYR A 364 -5.77 -14.60 -1.37
CA TYR A 364 -5.26 -14.94 -2.68
C TYR A 364 -4.24 -13.92 -3.15
N LEU A 365 -3.22 -14.40 -3.87
CA LEU A 365 -2.26 -13.58 -4.59
C LEU A 365 -2.32 -13.92 -6.08
N PHE A 366 -2.65 -12.95 -6.92
CA PHE A 366 -2.71 -13.09 -8.38
C PHE A 366 -1.57 -12.30 -9.03
N LEU A 367 -0.57 -13.01 -9.54
CA LEU A 367 0.49 -12.43 -10.34
C LEU A 367 0.07 -12.44 -11.81
N MET A 368 0.07 -11.26 -12.44
CA MET A 368 -0.14 -11.12 -13.87
C MET A 368 1.02 -10.38 -14.54
N GLU A 369 1.25 -10.71 -15.80
CA GLU A 369 2.09 -9.94 -16.72
C GLU A 369 1.19 -9.15 -17.66
N LYS A 370 1.32 -7.83 -17.70
CA LYS A 370 0.56 -6.99 -18.62
C LYS A 370 1.05 -7.17 -20.05
N LYS A 371 0.10 -7.16 -20.99
CA LYS A 371 0.45 -7.06 -22.42
C LYS A 371 1.20 -5.74 -22.58
N LYS A 372 2.40 -5.77 -23.19
CA LYS A 372 3.09 -4.53 -23.59
C LYS A 372 2.09 -3.70 -24.38
N SER A 373 1.77 -2.49 -23.91
CA SER A 373 1.07 -1.54 -24.75
C SER A 373 1.95 -1.33 -25.98
N LEU A 374 1.44 -1.70 -27.15
CA LEU A 374 2.06 -1.22 -28.38
C LEU A 374 2.10 0.29 -28.24
N PRO A 375 3.27 0.95 -28.36
CA PRO A 375 3.30 2.41 -28.37
C PRO A 375 2.28 2.83 -29.42
N ASN A 376 1.39 3.75 -29.05
CA ASN A 376 0.40 4.31 -29.97
C ASN A 376 1.13 4.59 -31.28
N ARG A 377 0.90 3.76 -32.31
CA ARG A 377 1.15 4.20 -33.67
C ARG A 377 0.21 5.38 -33.78
N ALA A 378 0.75 6.59 -33.61
CA ALA A 378 0.13 7.77 -34.15
C ALA A 378 -0.34 7.32 -35.53
N LYS A 379 -1.66 7.37 -35.75
CA LYS A 379 -2.22 7.12 -37.07
C LYS A 379 -1.43 8.05 -37.99
N LEU A 380 -0.47 7.50 -38.71
CA LEU A 380 0.01 8.11 -39.93
C LEU A 380 -1.24 8.09 -40.79
N ILE A 381 -1.96 9.21 -40.76
CA ILE A 381 -2.96 9.54 -41.75
C ILE A 381 -2.15 9.63 -43.04
N VAL A 382 -2.06 8.51 -43.74
CA VAL A 382 -1.69 8.53 -45.15
C VAL A 382 -2.87 9.22 -45.83
N SER A 383 -2.68 10.51 -46.10
CA SER A 383 -3.56 11.30 -46.96
C SER A 383 -3.76 10.54 -48.29
N PRO A 384 -5.00 10.39 -48.79
CA PRO A 384 -5.22 9.86 -50.12
C PRO A 384 -4.79 10.91 -51.16
N ALA A 385 -3.74 10.57 -51.91
CA ALA A 385 -3.42 10.98 -53.27
C ALA A 385 -3.78 12.42 -53.70
N ALA A 386 -2.76 13.27 -53.82
CA ALA A 386 -2.75 14.34 -54.80
C ALA A 386 -2.36 13.76 -56.17
N THR A 387 -3.31 13.75 -57.09
CA THR A 387 -3.20 13.34 -58.48
C THR A 387 -2.10 14.13 -59.20
N ARG A 388 -0.99 13.49 -59.59
CA ARG A 388 -0.04 14.06 -60.55
C ARG A 388 0.10 13.12 -61.75
N LYS A 389 -0.42 13.57 -62.89
CA LYS A 389 -0.34 12.92 -64.20
C LYS A 389 1.13 12.62 -64.55
N LEU A 390 1.45 11.34 -64.76
CA LEU A 390 2.66 10.91 -65.46
C LEU A 390 2.25 10.45 -66.86
N LYS A 391 2.71 11.19 -67.87
CA LYS A 391 2.60 10.87 -69.30
C LYS A 391 3.41 9.61 -69.58
N ILE A 392 2.77 8.65 -70.25
CA ILE A 392 3.40 7.51 -70.90
C ILE A 392 3.96 7.99 -72.25
N VAL A 393 5.24 7.74 -72.52
CA VAL A 393 5.81 7.73 -73.88
C VAL A 393 6.60 6.44 -74.05
N GLN A 394 6.27 5.67 -75.08
CA GLN A 394 6.88 4.40 -75.46
C GLN A 394 8.09 4.60 -76.40
N LYS A 395 9.19 3.87 -76.12
CA LYS A 395 10.23 3.21 -76.98
C LYS A 395 10.90 4.01 -78.15
N PRO A 396 12.05 3.59 -78.75
CA PRO A 396 12.74 2.28 -78.76
C PRO A 396 14.30 2.33 -78.55
N PRO A 397 15.06 1.22 -78.73
CA PRO A 397 16.46 1.08 -78.30
C PRO A 397 17.51 1.07 -79.44
N LYS A 398 18.79 1.30 -79.07
CA LYS A 398 20.06 0.68 -79.56
C LYS A 398 21.22 1.70 -79.69
N GLY A 399 22.43 1.27 -79.30
CA GLY A 399 23.65 1.60 -80.05
C GLY A 399 24.69 2.52 -79.38
N ALA A 400 25.70 1.90 -78.76
CA ALA A 400 27.15 2.09 -78.91
C ALA A 400 27.83 3.49 -79.05
N LYS A 401 28.98 3.57 -78.34
CA LYS A 401 30.25 4.30 -78.61
C LYS A 401 30.54 5.64 -77.89
N PHE A 402 31.53 5.54 -76.98
CA PHE A 402 32.84 6.22 -76.91
C PHE A 402 33.02 7.75 -76.88
N HIS A 403 34.03 8.13 -76.08
CA HIS A 403 34.84 9.37 -76.00
C HIS A 403 34.14 10.61 -75.43
N GLU A 404 34.77 11.59 -74.81
CA GLU A 404 36.06 11.86 -74.13
C GLU A 404 36.03 13.39 -73.88
N HIS A 405 36.77 13.91 -72.88
CA HIS A 405 37.09 15.34 -72.66
C HIS A 405 35.93 16.29 -72.31
N ALA A 406 36.12 17.42 -71.60
CA ALA A 406 37.15 17.98 -70.74
C ALA A 406 36.58 19.32 -70.22
N SER A 407 37.04 19.78 -69.05
CA SER A 407 37.15 21.20 -68.61
C SER A 407 35.82 22.01 -68.48
N VAL A 408 35.56 22.82 -67.45
CA VAL A 408 36.37 23.76 -66.66
C VAL A 408 35.75 23.83 -65.25
#